data_AF-A0A0Q7K8B4-F1
#
_entry.id   AF-A0A0Q7K8B4-F1
#
_cell.length_a   1.000
_cell.length_b   1.000
_cell.length_c   1.000
_cell.angle_alpha   90.00
_cell.angle_beta   90.00
_cell.angle_gamma   90.00
#
_symmetry.space_group_name_H-M   'P 1'
#
loop_
_entity.id
_entity.type
_entity.pdbx_description
1 polymer ?
#
loop_
_entity_poly.entity_id
_entity_poly.type
_entity_poly.pdbx_seq_one_letter_code
_entity_poly.pdbx_strand_id
1 'polypeptide(L)'
;MKLIGPVALAVVLAVAPAACSGSSDSSDGGTPRLSAAEAMDATCTEVRAGIDEFNREDYAGTVEHFAKAKVPAKVYAKVNEEPEADALLDAVEYYANLAPENYPEAARSSESFARNKVITLEQCASDEPIDATPGTPV
;
A
#
# COMPACT_ATOMS: atom_id res chain seq x y z
N MET A 1 58.39 12.45 -17.20
CA MET A 1 57.74 12.02 -18.46
C MET A 1 56.23 12.11 -18.21
N LYS A 2 55.51 13.22 -18.56
CA LYS A 2 54.71 13.45 -19.79
C LYS A 2 53.90 12.19 -20.18
N LEU A 3 52.56 12.18 -20.14
CA LEU A 3 51.57 12.79 -21.05
C LEU A 3 50.19 12.83 -20.33
N ILE A 4 49.47 13.94 -20.14
CA ILE A 4 48.58 14.71 -21.04
C ILE A 4 47.71 13.85 -21.99
N GLY A 5 46.39 13.93 -21.82
CA GLY A 5 45.42 13.56 -22.86
C GLY A 5 43.96 13.82 -22.45
N PRO A 6 43.37 14.98 -22.78
CA PRO A 6 41.93 15.19 -22.75
C PRO A 6 41.33 14.82 -24.11
N VAL A 7 40.20 14.13 -24.13
CA VAL A 7 39.38 14.01 -25.35
C VAL A 7 37.94 14.33 -24.99
N ALA A 8 37.58 15.59 -25.26
CA ALA A 8 36.20 16.00 -25.44
C ALA A 8 35.77 15.58 -26.85
N LEU A 9 34.60 14.96 -26.97
CA LEU A 9 33.88 14.89 -28.24
C LEU A 9 32.42 15.25 -27.98
N ALA A 10 32.08 16.50 -28.30
CA ALA A 10 30.72 16.98 -28.41
C ALA A 10 30.19 16.64 -29.81
N VAL A 11 28.97 16.10 -29.89
CA VAL A 11 28.17 16.11 -31.13
C VAL A 11 26.82 16.74 -30.79
N VAL A 12 26.62 17.93 -31.36
CA VAL A 12 25.36 18.67 -31.43
C VAL A 12 24.73 18.34 -32.77
N LEU A 13 23.42 18.04 -32.84
CA LEU A 13 22.57 18.49 -33.94
C LEU A 13 21.08 18.37 -33.58
N ALA A 14 20.38 19.50 -33.69
CA ALA A 14 18.94 19.71 -33.54
C ALA A 14 18.22 19.63 -34.89
N VAL A 15 16.88 19.46 -34.90
CA VAL A 15 15.83 19.93 -35.87
C VAL A 15 14.49 19.27 -35.43
N ALA A 16 13.52 19.93 -34.78
CA ALA A 16 12.49 20.90 -35.21
C ALA A 16 11.06 20.28 -35.15
N PRO A 17 9.97 21.07 -35.07
CA PRO A 17 8.75 20.74 -34.30
C PRO A 17 7.63 20.12 -35.14
N ALA A 18 6.88 19.18 -34.55
CA ALA A 18 5.55 18.80 -35.02
C ALA A 18 4.51 19.64 -34.27
N ALA A 19 3.92 20.62 -34.97
CA ALA A 19 2.74 21.34 -34.53
C ALA A 19 1.47 20.65 -35.05
N CYS A 20 0.38 20.86 -34.31
CA CYS A 20 -1.04 20.62 -34.62
C CYS A 20 -1.55 19.20 -34.39
N SER A 21 -2.69 18.96 -33.74
CA SER A 21 -3.63 19.76 -32.94
C SER A 21 -4.57 18.72 -32.32
N GLY A 22 -4.84 18.77 -31.02
CA GLY A 22 -5.72 17.78 -30.41
C GLY A 22 -5.99 18.01 -28.92
N SER A 23 -6.89 18.96 -28.66
CA SER A 23 -7.78 19.01 -27.50
C SER A 23 -7.17 19.26 -26.11
N SER A 24 -7.43 20.50 -25.69
CA SER A 24 -8.00 20.86 -24.39
C SER A 24 -7.09 20.78 -23.17
N ASP A 25 -6.58 21.96 -22.82
CA ASP A 25 -6.53 22.50 -21.47
C ASP A 25 -7.44 21.76 -20.47
N SER A 26 -6.79 21.06 -19.54
CA SER A 26 -7.03 21.19 -18.10
C SER A 26 -5.80 20.65 -17.39
N SER A 27 -4.77 21.51 -17.26
CA SER A 27 -3.81 21.38 -16.18
C SER A 27 -4.55 21.73 -14.89
N ASP A 28 -5.31 20.76 -14.39
CA ASP A 28 -5.87 20.82 -13.06
C ASP A 28 -4.70 20.55 -12.12
N GLY A 29 -4.25 21.59 -11.41
CA GLY A 29 -3.24 21.52 -10.35
C GLY A 29 -3.75 20.78 -9.12
N GLY A 30 -4.36 19.62 -9.32
CA GLY A 30 -4.84 18.71 -8.29
C GLY A 30 -3.79 17.64 -8.02
N THR A 31 -3.48 17.43 -6.75
CA THR A 31 -2.84 16.19 -6.30
C THR A 31 -3.52 14.99 -6.97
N PRO A 32 -2.78 13.97 -7.45
CA PRO A 32 -3.41 12.77 -8.00
C PRO A 32 -4.38 12.20 -6.96
N ARG A 33 -5.69 12.28 -7.22
CA ARG A 33 -6.70 11.59 -6.42
C ARG A 33 -6.76 10.16 -6.94
N LEU A 34 -6.32 9.21 -6.14
CA LEU A 34 -6.50 7.78 -6.43
C LEU A 34 -8.00 7.51 -6.64
N SER A 35 -8.31 6.71 -7.65
CA SER A 35 -9.63 6.08 -7.79
C SER A 35 -9.90 5.10 -6.64
N ALA A 36 -11.15 4.68 -6.47
CA ALA A 36 -11.51 3.68 -5.46
C ALA A 36 -10.71 2.38 -5.63
N ALA A 37 -10.54 1.91 -6.87
CA ALA A 37 -9.79 0.70 -7.16
C ALA A 37 -8.29 0.84 -6.85
N GLU A 38 -7.66 1.95 -7.23
CA GLU A 38 -6.25 2.21 -6.93
C GLU A 38 -6.00 2.37 -5.41
N ALA A 39 -6.93 3.03 -4.71
CA ALA A 39 -6.86 3.16 -3.25
C ALA A 39 -7.04 1.80 -2.55
N MET A 40 -7.97 0.97 -3.03
CA MET A 40 -8.16 -0.39 -2.51
C MET A 40 -6.93 -1.26 -2.74
N ASP A 41 -6.36 -1.26 -3.94
CA ASP A 41 -5.18 -2.07 -4.26
C ASP A 41 -3.95 -1.64 -3.45
N ALA A 42 -3.71 -0.33 -3.31
CA ALA A 42 -2.64 0.19 -2.48
C ALA A 42 -2.83 -0.16 -0.99
N THR A 43 -4.08 -0.12 -0.50
CA THR A 43 -4.41 -0.56 0.87
C THR A 43 -4.11 -2.04 1.04
N CYS A 44 -4.62 -2.88 0.15
CA CYS A 44 -4.48 -4.32 0.27
C CYS A 44 -3.04 -4.81 0.06
N THR A 45 -2.23 -4.09 -0.72
CA THR A 45 -0.80 -4.36 -0.85
C THR A 45 -0.07 -4.24 0.48
N GLU A 46 -0.30 -3.14 1.20
CA GLU A 46 0.31 -2.94 2.52
C GLU A 46 -0.31 -3.87 3.58
N VAL A 47 -1.62 -4.13 3.54
CA VAL A 47 -2.27 -5.10 4.46
C VAL A 47 -1.67 -6.49 4.30
N ARG A 48 -1.48 -6.97 3.06
CA ARG A 48 -0.86 -8.27 2.79
C ARG A 48 0.57 -8.33 3.31
N ALA A 49 1.38 -7.30 3.04
CA ALA A 49 2.74 -7.23 3.56
C ALA A 49 2.77 -7.22 5.10
N GLY A 50 1.85 -6.50 5.76
CA GLY A 50 1.71 -6.52 7.21
C GLY A 50 1.33 -7.89 7.77
N ILE A 51 0.48 -8.64 7.08
CA ILE A 51 0.13 -10.02 7.45
C ILE A 51 1.34 -10.95 7.28
N ASP A 52 2.14 -10.77 6.22
CA ASP A 52 3.37 -11.55 6.02
C ASP A 52 4.38 -11.31 7.15
N GLU A 53 4.57 -10.06 7.58
CA GLU A 53 5.43 -9.75 8.72
C GLU A 53 4.87 -10.32 10.03
N PHE A 54 3.55 -10.26 10.24
CA PHE A 54 2.91 -10.88 11.40
C PHE A 54 3.18 -12.40 11.44
N ASN A 55 3.09 -13.08 10.30
CA ASN A 55 3.36 -14.53 10.20
C ASN A 55 4.84 -14.88 10.45
N ARG A 56 5.74 -13.92 10.26
CA ARG A 56 7.17 -14.03 10.62
C ARG A 56 7.47 -13.59 12.06
N GLU A 57 6.43 -13.28 12.83
CA GLU A 57 6.51 -12.72 14.18
C GLU A 57 7.19 -11.34 14.25
N ASP A 58 7.31 -10.63 13.13
CA ASP A 58 7.75 -9.23 13.10
C ASP A 58 6.55 -8.28 13.31
N TYR A 59 6.20 -8.09 14.57
CA TYR A 59 5.08 -7.21 14.95
C TYR A 59 5.37 -5.72 14.72
N ALA A 60 6.65 -5.32 14.70
CA ALA A 60 7.01 -3.94 14.39
C ALA A 60 6.81 -3.66 12.89
N GLY A 61 7.28 -4.57 12.03
CA GLY A 61 7.03 -4.54 10.59
C GLY A 61 5.53 -4.61 10.27
N THR A 62 4.78 -5.43 11.01
CA THR A 62 3.31 -5.49 10.91
C THR A 62 2.69 -4.10 11.11
N VAL A 63 3.00 -3.42 12.21
CA VAL A 63 2.48 -2.08 12.51
C VAL A 63 2.90 -1.06 11.45
N GLU A 64 4.14 -1.12 10.97
CA GLU A 64 4.64 -0.22 9.94
C GLU A 64 3.80 -0.32 8.65
N HIS A 65 3.53 -1.54 8.19
CA HIS A 65 2.71 -1.78 7.01
C HIS A 65 1.26 -1.35 7.20
N PHE A 66 0.62 -1.68 8.33
CA PHE A 66 -0.73 -1.19 8.60
C PHE A 66 -0.78 0.33 8.73
N ALA A 67 0.26 0.98 9.28
CA ALA A 67 0.34 2.44 9.34
C ALA A 67 0.44 3.07 7.94
N LYS A 68 1.18 2.46 7.01
CA LYS A 68 1.22 2.86 5.59
C LYS A 68 -0.14 2.67 4.92
N ALA A 69 -0.82 1.54 5.19
CA ALA A 69 -2.14 1.22 4.65
C ALA A 69 -3.24 2.24 5.05
N LYS A 70 -3.10 2.94 6.20
CA LYS A 70 -4.08 3.95 6.64
C LYS A 70 -4.34 5.03 5.61
N VAL A 71 -3.31 5.46 4.88
CA VAL A 71 -3.43 6.57 3.93
C VAL A 71 -4.32 6.20 2.75
N PRO A 72 -4.05 5.13 1.98
CA PRO A 72 -4.93 4.71 0.91
C PRO A 72 -6.29 4.22 1.43
N ALA A 73 -6.38 3.59 2.62
CA ALA A 73 -7.66 3.17 3.19
C ALA A 73 -8.61 4.35 3.46
N LYS A 74 -8.07 5.49 3.94
CA LYS A 74 -8.85 6.72 4.11
C LYS A 74 -9.31 7.32 2.80
N VAL A 75 -8.52 7.19 1.74
CA VAL A 75 -8.94 7.62 0.41
C VAL A 75 -10.06 6.71 -0.07
N TYR A 76 -9.91 5.40 0.06
CA TYR A 76 -10.90 4.41 -0.33
C TYR A 76 -12.26 4.63 0.34
N ALA A 77 -12.28 4.71 1.68
CA ALA A 77 -13.49 5.00 2.47
C ALA A 77 -14.15 6.35 2.12
N LYS A 78 -13.37 7.32 1.62
CA LYS A 78 -13.92 8.62 1.21
C LYS A 78 -14.56 8.60 -0.18
N VAL A 79 -14.06 7.75 -1.09
CA VAL A 79 -14.52 7.71 -2.49
C VAL A 79 -15.49 6.57 -2.78
N ASN A 80 -15.52 5.56 -1.91
CA ASN A 80 -16.46 4.45 -1.96
C ASN A 80 -17.44 4.56 -0.78
N GLU A 81 -18.74 4.67 -1.07
CA GLU A 81 -19.79 4.86 -0.06
C GLU A 81 -20.31 3.53 0.53
N GLU A 82 -19.77 2.39 0.06
CA GLU A 82 -20.14 1.07 0.58
C GLU A 82 -19.61 0.86 2.01
N PRO A 83 -20.40 0.29 2.94
CA PRO A 83 -20.00 0.07 4.33
C PRO A 83 -18.70 -0.73 4.51
N GLU A 84 -18.39 -1.60 3.56
CA GLU A 84 -17.17 -2.41 3.55
C GLU A 84 -15.90 -1.55 3.50
N ALA A 85 -15.95 -0.37 2.88
CA ALA A 85 -14.81 0.54 2.78
C ALA A 85 -14.47 1.17 4.14
N ASP A 86 -15.49 1.58 4.91
CA ASP A 86 -15.31 2.04 6.28
C ASP A 86 -14.83 0.90 7.19
N ALA A 87 -15.38 -0.30 7.03
CA ALA A 87 -14.97 -1.47 7.80
C ALA A 87 -13.49 -1.83 7.57
N LEU A 88 -13.01 -1.70 6.33
CA LEU A 88 -11.59 -1.90 6.00
C LEU A 88 -10.70 -0.85 6.65
N LEU A 89 -11.11 0.42 6.63
CA LEU A 89 -10.39 1.49 7.31
C LEU A 89 -10.31 1.24 8.82
N ASP A 90 -11.42 0.88 9.47
CA ASP A 90 -11.46 0.57 10.90
C ASP A 90 -10.52 -0.59 11.27
N ALA A 91 -10.49 -1.65 10.45
CA ALA A 91 -9.58 -2.78 10.64
C ALA A 91 -8.11 -2.36 10.50
N VAL A 92 -7.79 -1.57 9.47
CA VAL A 92 -6.43 -1.03 9.24
C VAL A 92 -5.98 -0.13 10.40
N GLU A 93 -6.86 0.76 10.88
CA GLU A 93 -6.53 1.64 12.01
C GLU A 93 -6.37 0.87 13.31
N TYR A 94 -7.17 -0.17 13.55
CA TYR A 94 -7.01 -1.03 14.71
C TYR A 94 -5.61 -1.64 14.77
N TYR A 95 -5.15 -2.26 13.68
CA TYR A 95 -3.83 -2.89 13.63
C TYR A 95 -2.71 -1.85 13.71
N ALA A 96 -2.80 -0.77 12.95
CA ALA A 96 -1.79 0.29 12.98
C ALA A 96 -1.62 0.98 14.35
N ASN A 97 -2.64 0.93 15.21
CA ASN A 97 -2.62 1.54 16.54
C ASN A 97 -2.35 0.50 17.66
N LEU A 98 -2.30 -0.80 17.34
CA LEU A 98 -1.96 -1.83 18.31
C LEU A 98 -0.44 -1.80 18.55
N ALA A 99 -0.01 -1.70 19.81
CA ALA A 99 1.42 -1.74 20.12
C ALA A 99 2.02 -3.10 19.71
N PRO A 100 3.21 -3.16 19.08
CA PRO A 100 3.82 -4.41 18.60
C PRO A 100 3.84 -5.54 19.65
N GLU A 101 4.17 -5.21 20.89
CA GLU A 101 4.22 -6.16 22.01
C GLU A 101 2.88 -6.81 22.36
N ASN A 102 1.76 -6.19 21.97
CA ASN A 102 0.41 -6.68 22.27
C ASN A 102 -0.15 -7.60 21.18
N TYR A 103 0.47 -7.67 19.99
CA TYR A 103 -0.01 -8.50 18.89
C TYR A 103 -0.15 -9.99 19.24
N PRO A 104 0.82 -10.65 19.90
CA PRO A 104 0.69 -12.07 20.24
C PRO A 104 -0.51 -12.36 21.13
N GLU A 105 -0.76 -11.51 22.12
CA GLU A 105 -1.88 -11.69 23.04
C GLU A 105 -3.21 -11.35 22.36
N ALA A 106 -3.27 -10.21 21.65
CA ALA A 106 -4.46 -9.82 20.91
C ALA A 106 -4.87 -10.88 19.87
N ALA A 107 -3.91 -11.45 19.15
CA ALA A 107 -4.16 -12.51 18.18
C ALA A 107 -4.75 -13.79 18.78
N ARG A 108 -4.45 -14.08 20.06
CA ARG A 108 -4.95 -15.27 20.76
C ARG A 108 -6.32 -15.06 21.40
N SER A 109 -6.57 -13.88 21.96
CA SER A 109 -7.68 -13.69 22.90
C SER A 109 -8.60 -12.51 22.59
N SER A 110 -8.24 -11.62 21.66
CA SER A 110 -9.05 -10.42 21.38
C SER A 110 -10.13 -10.67 20.33
N GLU A 111 -11.39 -10.47 20.71
CA GLU A 111 -12.53 -10.47 19.78
C GLU A 111 -12.39 -9.40 18.68
N SER A 112 -11.84 -8.23 19.03
CA SER A 112 -11.57 -7.17 18.06
C SER A 112 -10.52 -7.60 17.04
N PHE A 113 -9.46 -8.29 17.47
CA PHE A 113 -8.47 -8.84 16.55
C PHE A 113 -9.11 -9.87 15.62
N ALA A 114 -9.91 -10.79 16.15
CA ALA A 114 -10.59 -11.82 15.36
C ALA A 114 -11.54 -11.20 14.32
N ARG A 115 -12.34 -10.20 14.70
CA ARG A 115 -13.23 -9.47 13.78
C ARG A 115 -12.46 -8.78 12.66
N ASN A 116 -11.44 -8.00 13.01
CA ASN A 116 -10.67 -7.23 12.03
C ASN A 116 -9.85 -8.15 11.11
N LYS A 117 -9.45 -9.33 11.59
CA LYS A 117 -8.76 -10.36 10.79
C LYS A 117 -9.66 -10.89 9.68
N VAL A 118 -10.93 -11.15 9.99
CA VAL A 118 -11.90 -11.61 8.98
C VAL A 118 -12.05 -10.55 7.88
N ILE A 119 -12.25 -9.28 8.26
CA ILE A 119 -12.39 -8.16 7.31
C ILE A 119 -11.19 -8.06 6.38
N THR A 120 -9.96 -8.05 6.93
CA THR A 120 -8.76 -7.88 6.11
C THR A 120 -8.50 -9.09 5.22
N LEU A 121 -8.79 -10.31 5.68
CA LEU A 121 -8.64 -11.51 4.86
C LEU A 121 -9.69 -11.60 3.76
N GLU A 122 -10.95 -11.26 4.03
CA GLU A 122 -12.02 -11.31 3.02
C GLU A 122 -11.82 -10.25 1.94
N GLN A 123 -11.40 -9.04 2.30
CA GLN A 123 -11.30 -7.93 1.36
C GLN A 123 -9.94 -7.82 0.65
N CYS A 124 -8.86 -8.30 1.26
CA CYS A 124 -7.51 -8.15 0.73
C CYS A 124 -6.80 -9.48 0.41
N ALA A 125 -7.46 -10.63 0.52
CA ALA A 125 -6.93 -11.87 -0.01
C ALA A 125 -6.67 -11.74 -1.52
N SER A 126 -5.49 -12.18 -1.94
CA SER A 126 -5.21 -12.46 -3.35
C SER A 126 -5.86 -13.78 -3.76
N ASP A 127 -6.17 -13.95 -5.05
CA ASP A 127 -6.58 -15.24 -5.63
C ASP A 127 -5.45 -16.30 -5.56
N GLU A 128 -4.21 -15.89 -5.30
CA GLU A 128 -3.13 -16.79 -4.94
C GLU A 128 -3.27 -17.18 -3.46
N PRO A 129 -3.13 -18.48 -3.11
CA PRO A 129 -3.29 -18.94 -1.75
C PRO A 129 -2.28 -18.25 -0.85
N ILE A 130 -2.76 -17.28 -0.08
CA ILE A 130 -2.07 -16.82 1.11
C ILE A 130 -1.97 -18.05 2.01
N ASP A 131 -0.77 -18.40 2.48
CA ASP A 131 -0.55 -19.46 3.45
C ASP A 131 -1.19 -19.06 4.79
N ALA A 132 -2.52 -19.08 4.79
CA ALA A 132 -3.38 -18.43 5.75
C ALA A 132 -3.73 -19.43 6.83
N THR A 133 -2.76 -19.82 7.64
CA THR A 133 -3.08 -20.35 8.97
C THR A 133 -2.06 -19.87 10.00
N PRO A 134 -2.37 -18.76 10.69
CA PRO A 134 -1.58 -18.36 11.84
C PRO A 134 -1.64 -19.42 12.95
N GLY A 135 -0.49 -19.98 13.33
CA GLY A 135 -0.31 -20.73 14.57
C GLY A 135 -0.54 -22.25 14.55
N THR A 136 -0.57 -22.92 13.40
CA THR A 136 -0.56 -24.40 13.36
C THR A 136 0.84 -24.94 13.13
N PRO A 137 1.41 -25.77 14.04
CA PRO A 137 2.64 -26.49 13.75
C PRO A 137 2.37 -27.56 12.68
N VAL A 138 3.32 -27.72 11.75
CA VAL A 138 3.43 -28.90 10.88
C VAL A 138 3.87 -30.13 11.68
#